data_AF-A0AAX4J9J1-F1
#
_entry.id   AF-A0AAX4J9J1-F1
#
_cell.length_a   1.000
_cell.length_b   1.000
_cell.length_c   1.000
_cell.angle_alpha   90.00
_cell.angle_beta   90.00
_cell.angle_gamma   90.00
#
_symmetry.space_group_name_H-M   'P 1'
#
loop_
_entity.id
_entity.type
_entity.pdbx_description
1 polymer ?
#
loop_
_entity_poly.entity_id
_entity_poly.type
_entity_poly.pdbx_seq_one_letter_code
_entity_poly.pdbx_strand_id
1 'polypeptide(L)'
;MDQKNKATWQKIIEKKLVKNLSSEKTKKNDTEVNNLQSRMKKSEEIIVSDSKKEPEKEQSYKLKVYVNEQGTVTLKPSNKKLASILFNLEDTIYDIKNNEWKITHLNYNKIKKNLKLGKFVFKDIPKGTLNLLNKTIPNKKFELLGEIYEKMFNFQREAVIFALNRGGRVILGDDMGLGKTIQALGIAFYYKLEWPLLVIAPASLLDNWAAAIKQFLSLDSRVIRCRTDFGDKISIISFDMCSKFIEIVKTFDYGVIIVD
;
A
#
# COMPACT_ATOMS: atom_id res chain seq x y z
N MET A 1 15.70 -5.02 -36.47
CA MET A 1 14.56 -4.41 -35.76
C MET A 1 14.94 -3.00 -35.35
N ASP A 2 14.67 -2.09 -36.29
CA ASP A 2 14.55 -0.63 -36.27
C ASP A 2 15.19 0.24 -35.17
N GLN A 3 16.40 0.75 -35.45
CA GLN A 3 17.02 1.87 -34.73
C GLN A 3 16.31 3.22 -35.03
N LYS A 4 15.52 3.33 -36.11
CA LYS A 4 14.76 4.55 -36.46
C LYS A 4 13.60 4.88 -35.51
N ASN A 5 13.05 3.90 -34.79
CA ASN A 5 11.90 4.11 -33.89
C ASN A 5 12.28 4.53 -32.45
N LYS A 6 13.56 4.39 -32.06
CA LYS A 6 14.05 4.75 -30.71
C LYS A 6 14.12 6.28 -30.54
N ALA A 7 14.40 7.01 -31.62
CA ALA A 7 14.65 8.45 -31.62
C ALA A 7 13.39 9.33 -31.47
N THR A 8 12.21 8.83 -31.83
CA THR A 8 10.98 9.64 -31.87
C THR A 8 10.32 9.79 -30.49
N TRP A 9 10.40 8.76 -29.64
CA TRP A 9 9.83 8.80 -28.27
C TRP A 9 10.69 9.59 -27.29
N GLN A 10 12.02 9.50 -27.45
CA GLN A 10 12.97 10.28 -26.65
C GLN A 10 12.78 11.78 -26.90
N LYS A 11 12.60 12.22 -28.15
CA LYS A 11 12.28 13.62 -28.51
C LYS A 11 10.95 14.13 -27.92
N ILE A 12 9.97 13.25 -27.71
CA ILE A 12 8.66 13.62 -27.12
C ILE A 12 8.77 13.74 -25.60
N ILE A 13 9.55 12.87 -24.95
CA ILE A 13 9.86 12.96 -23.51
C ILE A 13 10.67 14.22 -23.22
N GLU A 14 11.66 14.54 -24.06
CA GLU A 14 12.42 15.79 -23.99
C GLU A 14 11.51 17.02 -24.09
N LYS A 15 10.51 17.04 -25.00
CA LYS A 15 9.54 18.14 -25.08
C LYS A 15 8.73 18.33 -23.79
N LYS A 16 8.36 17.26 -23.07
CA LYS A 16 7.62 17.38 -21.80
C LYS A 16 8.53 17.78 -20.63
N LEU A 17 9.76 17.25 -20.60
CA LEU A 17 10.79 17.68 -19.65
C LEU A 17 11.11 19.17 -19.82
N VAL A 18 11.30 19.63 -21.05
CA VAL A 18 11.53 21.05 -21.36
C VAL A 18 10.33 21.90 -20.96
N LYS A 19 9.09 21.42 -21.14
CA LYS A 19 7.89 22.14 -20.70
C LYS A 19 7.83 22.29 -19.16
N ASN A 20 8.21 21.25 -18.42
CA ASN A 20 8.32 21.30 -16.95
C ASN A 20 9.53 22.12 -16.47
N LEU A 21 10.64 22.14 -17.21
CA LEU A 21 11.79 23.01 -16.92
C LEU A 21 11.49 24.49 -17.27
N SER A 22 10.65 24.76 -18.27
CA SER A 22 10.22 26.12 -18.63
C SER A 22 9.25 26.74 -17.64
N SER A 23 8.60 25.94 -16.78
CA SER A 23 7.91 26.44 -15.57
C SER A 23 8.86 26.70 -14.39
N GLU A 24 10.13 26.31 -14.47
CA GLU A 24 11.11 26.43 -13.38
C GLU A 24 12.33 27.32 -13.68
N LYS A 25 12.48 27.88 -14.89
CA LYS A 25 13.65 28.69 -15.25
C LYS A 25 13.33 30.01 -15.96
N THR A 26 12.78 30.95 -15.21
CA THR A 26 13.35 32.32 -15.24
C THR A 26 14.71 32.29 -14.54
N LYS A 27 15.79 32.04 -15.31
CA LYS A 27 17.14 32.65 -15.21
C LYS A 27 18.21 31.81 -15.93
N LYS A 28 18.87 32.50 -16.88
CA LYS A 28 20.25 32.36 -17.40
C LYS A 28 20.59 31.35 -18.52
N ASN A 29 20.82 31.97 -19.68
CA ASN A 29 22.05 32.03 -20.49
C ASN A 29 22.16 31.20 -21.78
N ASP A 30 22.08 31.95 -22.88
CA ASP A 30 22.31 31.61 -24.28
C ASP A 30 23.81 31.48 -24.58
N THR A 31 24.32 30.26 -24.72
CA THR A 31 25.58 30.01 -25.45
C THR A 31 25.66 28.60 -26.07
N GLU A 32 24.81 27.65 -25.64
CA GLU A 32 24.82 26.27 -26.15
C GLU A 32 24.00 26.03 -27.43
N VAL A 33 23.19 27.01 -27.87
CA VAL A 33 22.19 26.81 -28.95
C VAL A 33 22.83 26.72 -30.36
N ASN A 34 24.00 27.33 -30.57
CA ASN A 34 24.58 27.45 -31.92
C ASN A 34 25.35 26.20 -32.40
N ASN A 35 25.71 25.27 -31.52
CA ASN A 35 26.48 24.07 -31.89
C ASN A 35 25.63 22.84 -32.29
N LEU A 36 24.30 22.89 -32.12
CA LEU A 36 23.40 21.78 -32.44
C LEU A 36 22.83 21.85 -33.86
N GLN A 37 22.68 23.05 -34.44
CA GLN A 37 22.10 23.24 -35.78
C GLN A 37 23.02 22.78 -36.91
N SER A 38 24.34 22.85 -36.72
CA SER A 38 25.32 22.43 -37.73
C SER A 38 25.39 20.90 -37.92
N ARG A 39 24.98 20.11 -36.91
CA ARG A 39 24.94 18.65 -36.98
C ARG A 39 23.68 18.08 -37.66
N MET A 40 22.60 18.86 -37.76
CA MET A 40 21.33 18.39 -38.35
C MET A 40 21.29 18.49 -39.89
N LYS A 41 22.05 19.40 -40.50
CA LYS A 41 22.05 19.59 -41.96
C LYS A 41 22.79 18.50 -42.75
N LYS A 42 23.61 17.67 -42.10
CA LYS A 42 24.46 16.68 -42.78
C LYS A 42 23.81 15.31 -42.98
N SER A 43 22.57 15.12 -42.53
CA SER A 43 21.89 13.81 -42.53
C SER A 43 20.67 13.70 -43.46
N GLU A 44 20.36 14.74 -44.25
CA GLU A 44 19.15 14.78 -45.09
C GLU A 44 19.33 14.29 -46.53
N GLU A 45 20.55 14.06 -47.01
CA GLU A 45 20.78 13.48 -48.34
C GLU A 45 21.16 12.00 -48.21
N ILE A 46 20.21 11.10 -48.53
CA ILE A 46 20.38 9.88 -49.34
C ILE A 46 19.12 8.97 -49.22
N ILE A 47 18.28 9.09 -50.25
CA ILE A 47 17.57 8.08 -51.07
C ILE A 47 16.40 7.25 -50.51
N VAL A 48 15.34 7.32 -51.32
CA VAL A 48 14.02 6.67 -51.37
C VAL A 48 14.10 5.22 -51.90
N SER A 49 13.32 4.29 -51.34
CA SER A 49 12.68 3.19 -52.10
C SER A 49 11.57 2.48 -51.31
N ASP A 50 10.44 2.25 -51.98
CA ASP A 50 9.21 1.57 -51.56
C ASP A 50 9.37 0.15 -51.00
N SER A 51 8.50 -0.27 -50.06
CA SER A 51 7.59 -1.43 -50.24
C SER A 51 6.80 -1.84 -48.97
N LYS A 52 5.47 -1.95 -49.18
CA LYS A 52 4.46 -2.91 -48.68
C LYS A 52 4.14 -3.03 -47.15
N LYS A 53 2.86 -2.80 -46.84
CA LYS A 53 2.18 -3.03 -45.55
C LYS A 53 1.96 -4.53 -45.28
N GLU A 54 2.35 -5.00 -44.10
CA GLU A 54 1.97 -6.30 -43.51
C GLU A 54 0.95 -6.11 -42.36
N PRO A 55 0.08 -7.11 -42.09
CA PRO A 55 -1.05 -6.97 -41.17
C PRO A 55 -0.65 -6.96 -39.69
N GLU A 56 -1.27 -6.08 -38.89
CA GLU A 56 -0.98 -5.89 -37.46
C GLU A 56 -1.41 -7.12 -36.61
N LYS A 57 -0.43 -7.82 -36.04
CA LYS A 57 -0.66 -8.89 -35.05
C LYS A 57 -1.24 -8.29 -33.75
N GLU A 58 -2.31 -8.88 -33.23
CA GLU A 58 -2.94 -8.50 -31.95
C GLU A 58 -2.00 -8.71 -30.75
N GLN A 59 -1.17 -7.72 -30.44
CA GLN A 59 -0.29 -7.76 -29.27
C GLN A 59 -1.04 -7.34 -28.00
N SER A 60 -1.14 -8.27 -27.04
CA SER A 60 -1.51 -7.97 -25.66
C SER A 60 -0.29 -7.49 -24.87
N TYR A 61 -0.47 -6.45 -24.04
CA TYR A 61 0.63 -5.85 -23.27
C TYR A 61 0.50 -6.23 -21.79
N LYS A 62 1.48 -6.94 -21.25
CA LYS A 62 1.54 -7.24 -19.80
C LYS A 62 1.93 -6.00 -19.01
N LEU A 63 1.18 -5.70 -17.97
CA LEU A 63 1.37 -4.52 -17.11
C LEU A 63 1.25 -4.92 -15.63
N LYS A 64 2.20 -4.48 -14.82
CA LYS A 64 2.15 -4.54 -13.36
C LYS A 64 1.54 -3.25 -12.86
N VAL A 65 0.55 -3.38 -11.99
CA VAL A 65 -0.14 -2.27 -11.34
C VAL A 65 -0.16 -2.54 -9.84
N TYR A 66 0.30 -1.58 -9.05
CA TYR A 66 0.33 -1.68 -7.59
C TYR A 66 0.25 -0.29 -6.96
N VAL A 67 0.02 -0.23 -5.65
CA VAL A 67 0.05 1.02 -4.87
C VAL A 67 1.40 1.09 -4.16
N ASN A 68 2.07 2.23 -4.22
CA ASN A 68 3.33 2.44 -3.50
C ASN A 68 3.10 2.89 -2.05
N GLU A 69 4.17 2.98 -1.27
CA GLU A 69 4.14 3.40 0.15
C GLU A 69 3.53 4.80 0.35
N GLN A 70 3.58 5.65 -0.67
CA GLN A 70 3.02 7.00 -0.68
C GLN A 70 1.53 7.04 -1.04
N GLY A 71 0.90 5.89 -1.27
CA GLY A 71 -0.51 5.79 -1.65
C GLY A 71 -0.82 6.17 -3.10
N THR A 72 0.19 6.28 -3.96
CA THR A 72 0.03 6.50 -5.40
C THR A 72 0.01 5.18 -6.15
N VAL A 73 -0.72 5.12 -7.27
CA VAL A 73 -0.78 3.93 -8.11
C VAL A 73 0.37 3.96 -9.10
N THR A 74 1.14 2.89 -9.17
CA THR A 74 2.28 2.73 -10.08
C THR A 74 1.94 1.74 -11.19
N LEU A 75 2.31 2.06 -12.44
CA LEU A 75 2.15 1.22 -13.63
C LEU A 75 3.50 0.99 -14.33
N LYS A 76 3.85 -0.29 -14.56
CA LYS A 76 5.12 -0.73 -15.17
C LYS A 76 4.97 -1.95 -16.08
N PRO A 77 5.74 -2.11 -17.17
CA PRO A 77 6.65 -1.12 -17.76
C PRO A 77 5.91 -0.10 -18.61
N SER A 78 6.49 1.09 -18.78
CA SER A 78 6.00 2.03 -19.79
C SER A 78 6.16 1.46 -21.20
N ASN A 79 5.17 1.73 -22.05
CA ASN A 79 5.23 1.49 -23.48
C ASN A 79 4.55 2.65 -24.21
N LYS A 80 4.73 2.73 -25.54
CA LYS A 80 4.15 3.77 -26.41
C LYS A 80 2.64 3.96 -26.17
N LYS A 81 1.89 2.87 -26.02
CA LYS A 81 0.43 2.86 -25.85
C LYS A 81 0.00 3.34 -24.45
N LEU A 82 0.74 2.95 -23.42
CA LEU A 82 0.54 3.37 -22.04
C LEU A 82 0.86 4.86 -21.90
N ALA A 83 1.98 5.29 -22.48
CA ALA A 83 2.38 6.69 -22.51
C ALA A 83 1.32 7.55 -23.20
N SER A 84 0.75 7.14 -24.34
CA SER A 84 -0.33 7.92 -24.96
C SER A 84 -1.60 8.04 -24.11
N ILE A 85 -1.92 7.02 -23.30
CA ILE A 85 -3.09 7.03 -22.41
C ILE A 85 -2.83 7.95 -21.20
N LEU A 86 -1.66 7.85 -20.59
CA LEU A 86 -1.33 8.54 -19.35
C LEU A 86 -0.82 9.96 -19.58
N PHE A 87 -0.14 10.24 -20.69
CA PHE A 87 0.47 11.54 -20.95
C PHE A 87 -0.52 12.71 -20.95
N ASN A 88 -1.77 12.45 -21.37
CA ASN A 88 -2.83 13.45 -21.44
C ASN A 88 -3.49 13.73 -20.08
N LEU A 89 -3.12 13.01 -19.03
CA LEU A 89 -3.64 13.21 -17.68
C LEU A 89 -2.69 14.10 -16.88
N GLU A 90 -3.24 15.12 -16.23
CA GLU A 90 -2.48 16.11 -15.47
C GLU A 90 -1.81 15.49 -14.23
N ASP A 91 -2.45 14.53 -13.58
CA ASP A 91 -1.96 13.87 -12.36
C ASP A 91 -1.01 12.68 -12.62
N THR A 92 -0.17 12.77 -13.66
CA THR A 92 0.76 11.68 -14.03
C THR A 92 2.21 12.10 -13.94
N ILE A 93 2.99 11.34 -13.17
CA ILE A 93 4.43 11.53 -13.02
C ILE A 93 5.13 10.32 -13.64
N TYR A 94 6.06 10.57 -14.58
CA TYR A 94 6.84 9.50 -15.19
C TYR A 94 8.24 9.44 -14.58
N ASP A 95 8.60 8.27 -14.04
CA ASP A 95 9.93 7.96 -13.54
C ASP A 95 10.74 7.25 -14.64
N ILE A 96 11.70 7.98 -15.20
CA ILE A 96 12.58 7.50 -16.27
C ILE A 96 13.50 6.37 -15.77
N LYS A 97 14.00 6.47 -14.54
CA LYS A 97 14.98 5.51 -13.99
C LYS A 97 14.35 4.12 -13.86
N ASN A 98 13.12 4.10 -13.36
CA ASN A 98 12.40 2.85 -13.10
C ASN A 98 11.47 2.42 -14.24
N ASN A 99 11.31 3.25 -15.28
CA ASN A 99 10.38 3.01 -16.39
C ASN A 99 8.93 2.83 -15.91
N GLU A 100 8.51 3.72 -15.00
CA GLU A 100 7.28 3.63 -14.21
C GLU A 100 6.44 4.89 -14.32
N TRP A 101 5.12 4.74 -14.39
CA TRP A 101 4.18 5.84 -14.26
C TRP A 101 3.56 5.82 -12.88
N LYS A 102 3.54 6.96 -12.21
CA LYS A 102 2.87 7.19 -10.93
C LYS A 102 1.65 8.07 -11.16
N ILE A 103 0.52 7.64 -10.64
CA ILE A 103 -0.77 8.34 -10.79
C ILE A 103 -1.48 8.44 -9.45
N THR A 104 -2.31 9.46 -9.29
CA THR A 104 -3.21 9.57 -8.13
C THR A 104 -4.32 8.51 -8.22
N HIS A 105 -4.70 7.93 -7.07
CA HIS A 105 -5.69 6.85 -7.00
C HIS A 105 -7.10 7.27 -7.46
N LEU A 106 -7.44 8.57 -7.35
CA LEU A 106 -8.74 9.14 -7.78
C LEU A 106 -9.05 8.86 -9.25
N ASN A 107 -8.03 8.90 -10.11
CA ASN A 107 -8.19 8.69 -11.56
C ASN A 107 -8.03 7.22 -11.99
N TYR A 108 -7.72 6.32 -11.06
CA TYR A 108 -7.45 4.91 -11.38
C TYR A 108 -8.62 4.23 -12.09
N ASN A 109 -9.87 4.49 -11.66
CA ASN A 109 -11.05 3.88 -12.29
C ASN A 109 -11.24 4.30 -13.75
N LYS A 110 -10.93 5.57 -14.08
CA LYS A 110 -10.97 6.07 -15.47
C LYS A 110 -9.87 5.40 -16.30
N ILE A 111 -8.65 5.37 -15.77
CA ILE A 111 -7.48 4.77 -16.42
C ILE A 111 -7.68 3.28 -16.64
N LYS A 112 -8.21 2.56 -15.66
CA LYS A 112 -8.54 1.13 -15.74
C LYS A 112 -9.46 0.79 -16.92
N LYS A 113 -10.45 1.63 -17.21
CA LYS A 113 -11.31 1.46 -18.42
C LYS A 113 -10.47 1.59 -19.69
N ASN A 114 -9.62 2.61 -19.77
CA ASN A 114 -8.73 2.83 -20.92
C ASN A 114 -7.68 1.72 -21.09
N LEU A 115 -7.16 1.15 -20.00
CA LEU A 115 -6.24 0.01 -20.04
C LEU A 115 -6.92 -1.25 -20.57
N LYS A 116 -8.17 -1.51 -20.17
CA LYS A 116 -8.95 -2.63 -20.70
C LYS A 116 -9.22 -2.47 -22.20
N LEU A 117 -9.65 -1.28 -22.63
CA LEU A 117 -9.81 -0.96 -24.06
C LEU A 117 -8.50 -1.08 -24.83
N GLY A 118 -7.38 -0.73 -24.18
CA GLY A 118 -6.03 -0.85 -24.71
C GLY A 118 -5.50 -2.30 -24.82
N LYS A 119 -6.28 -3.33 -24.47
CA LYS A 119 -5.89 -4.74 -24.42
C LYS A 119 -4.67 -5.02 -23.52
N PHE A 120 -4.56 -4.28 -22.40
CA PHE A 120 -3.54 -4.54 -21.37
C PHE A 120 -3.98 -5.68 -20.44
N VAL A 121 -3.03 -6.56 -20.10
CA VAL A 121 -3.23 -7.64 -19.11
C VAL A 121 -2.55 -7.23 -17.81
N PHE A 122 -3.32 -7.04 -16.75
CA PHE A 122 -2.82 -6.63 -15.44
C PHE A 122 -3.64 -7.23 -14.29
N LYS A 123 -2.99 -7.39 -13.13
CA LYS A 123 -3.70 -7.66 -11.86
C LYS A 123 -4.26 -6.34 -11.34
N ASP A 124 -5.56 -6.32 -11.17
CA ASP A 124 -6.30 -5.15 -10.70
C ASP A 124 -6.01 -4.85 -9.22
N ILE A 125 -6.08 -3.58 -8.85
CA ILE A 125 -5.98 -3.19 -7.44
C ILE A 125 -7.27 -3.61 -6.73
N PRO A 126 -7.18 -4.33 -5.59
CA PRO A 126 -8.37 -4.70 -4.83
C PRO A 126 -9.21 -3.47 -4.46
N LYS A 127 -10.55 -3.59 -4.55
CA LYS A 127 -11.47 -2.49 -4.22
C LYS A 127 -11.23 -1.95 -2.80
N GLY A 128 -10.94 -2.83 -1.85
CA GLY A 128 -10.61 -2.47 -0.47
C GLY A 128 -9.40 -1.51 -0.38
N THR A 129 -8.36 -1.74 -1.19
CA THR A 129 -7.17 -0.87 -1.23
C THR A 129 -7.53 0.53 -1.72
N LEU A 130 -8.37 0.65 -2.77
CA LEU A 130 -8.81 1.96 -3.26
C LEU A 130 -9.65 2.71 -2.22
N ASN A 131 -10.51 2.00 -1.50
CA ASN A 131 -11.32 2.60 -0.43
C ASN A 131 -10.46 3.08 0.74
N LEU A 132 -9.38 2.35 1.06
CA LEU A 132 -8.43 2.76 2.10
C LEU A 132 -7.66 4.02 1.72
N LEU A 133 -7.30 4.20 0.44
CA LEU A 133 -6.61 5.41 -0.03
C LEU A 133 -7.48 6.67 0.05
N ASN A 134 -8.80 6.53 -0.11
CA ASN A 134 -9.74 7.62 0.06
C ASN A 134 -10.08 7.91 1.53
N LYS A 135 -9.72 7.02 2.46
CA LYS A 135 -10.12 7.14 3.86
C LYS A 135 -9.19 8.11 4.58
N THR A 136 -9.76 9.20 5.09
CA THR A 136 -9.04 10.08 6.01
C THR A 136 -8.90 9.40 7.36
N ILE A 137 -7.66 9.20 7.81
CA ILE A 137 -7.38 8.68 9.14
C ILE A 137 -7.27 9.89 10.06
N PRO A 138 -8.09 9.98 11.13
CA PRO A 138 -7.95 11.06 12.08
C PRO A 138 -6.55 11.03 12.70
N ASN A 139 -6.00 12.21 13.01
CA ASN A 139 -4.76 12.34 13.76
C ASN A 139 -5.07 12.98 15.12
N LYS A 140 -5.92 12.29 15.89
CA LYS A 140 -6.27 12.71 17.24
C LYS A 140 -5.13 12.36 18.18
N LYS A 141 -4.84 13.30 19.09
CA LYS A 141 -4.04 13.02 20.27
C LYS A 141 -4.92 12.28 21.28
N PHE A 142 -4.42 11.19 21.83
CA PHE A 142 -5.08 10.45 22.90
C PHE A 142 -4.23 10.57 24.16
N GLU A 143 -4.88 10.90 25.27
CA GLU A 143 -4.27 10.79 26.59
C GLU A 143 -4.47 9.36 27.09
N LEU A 144 -3.37 8.60 27.13
CA LEU A 144 -3.38 7.21 27.58
C LEU A 144 -3.24 7.19 29.11
N LEU A 145 -4.33 6.84 29.80
CA LEU A 145 -4.38 6.73 31.26
C LEU A 145 -4.50 5.27 31.70
N GLY A 146 -3.71 4.87 32.70
CA GLY A 146 -3.72 3.52 33.28
C GLY A 146 -2.34 2.92 33.43
N GLU A 147 -2.17 2.06 34.44
CA GLU A 147 -0.88 1.45 34.85
C GLU A 147 -0.15 0.74 33.70
N ILE A 148 -0.89 0.17 32.74
CA ILE A 148 -0.29 -0.49 31.59
C ILE A 148 0.52 0.48 30.73
N TYR A 149 0.06 1.72 30.55
CA TYR A 149 0.72 2.70 29.68
C TYR A 149 1.95 3.33 30.34
N GLU A 150 2.01 3.32 31.67
CA GLU A 150 3.19 3.76 32.44
C GLU A 150 4.35 2.76 32.29
N LYS A 151 4.04 1.48 32.08
CA LYS A 151 5.00 0.40 31.83
C LYS A 151 5.50 0.35 30.38
N MET A 152 4.98 1.19 29.48
CA MET A 152 5.32 1.19 28.05
C MET A 152 6.42 2.18 27.68
N PHE A 153 7.27 1.79 26.72
CA PHE A 153 8.16 2.72 26.04
C PHE A 153 7.39 3.68 25.12
N ASN A 154 8.00 4.83 24.78
CA ASN A 154 7.36 5.85 23.94
C ASN A 154 6.89 5.30 22.58
N PHE A 155 7.71 4.49 21.90
CA PHE A 155 7.34 3.89 20.61
C PHE A 155 6.14 2.94 20.74
N GLN A 156 5.99 2.25 21.87
CA GLN A 156 4.84 1.37 22.12
C GLN A 156 3.56 2.20 22.33
N ARG A 157 3.66 3.32 23.04
CA ARG A 157 2.54 4.27 23.22
C ARG A 157 2.12 4.89 21.89
N GLU A 158 3.07 5.23 21.03
CA GLU A 158 2.80 5.69 19.66
C GLU A 158 2.06 4.63 18.84
N ALA A 159 2.46 3.35 18.95
CA ALA A 159 1.76 2.25 18.29
C ALA A 159 0.31 2.10 18.78
N VAL A 160 0.06 2.28 20.09
CA VAL A 160 -1.31 2.32 20.64
C VAL A 160 -2.09 3.49 20.02
N ILE A 161 -1.57 4.71 20.08
CA ILE A 161 -2.23 5.91 19.49
C ILE A 161 -2.51 5.72 18.01
N PHE A 162 -1.58 5.10 17.28
CA PHE A 162 -1.74 4.77 15.86
C PHE A 162 -2.93 3.82 15.63
N ALA A 163 -3.10 2.81 16.49
CA ALA A 163 -4.23 1.89 16.44
C ALA A 163 -5.55 2.57 16.81
N LEU A 164 -5.56 3.44 17.83
CA LEU A 164 -6.76 4.18 18.26
C LEU A 164 -7.29 5.11 17.17
N ASN A 165 -6.40 5.80 16.45
CA ASN A 165 -6.76 6.61 15.28
C ASN A 165 -7.36 5.77 14.14
N ARG A 166 -7.21 4.45 14.15
CA ARG A 166 -7.79 3.51 13.18
C ARG A 166 -8.99 2.73 13.74
N GLY A 167 -9.50 3.13 14.91
CA GLY A 167 -10.61 2.46 15.57
C GLY A 167 -10.23 1.05 16.03
N GLY A 168 -9.00 0.86 16.52
CA GLY A 168 -8.51 -0.41 17.06
C GLY A 168 -8.06 -1.43 16.00
N ARG A 169 -8.27 -1.17 14.71
CA ARG A 169 -7.91 -2.09 13.62
C ARG A 169 -6.48 -1.85 13.16
N VAL A 170 -5.57 -2.74 13.56
CA VAL A 170 -4.14 -2.62 13.25
C VAL A 170 -3.48 -4.00 13.11
N ILE A 171 -2.38 -4.04 12.35
CA ILE A 171 -1.42 -5.14 12.36
C ILE A 171 -0.14 -4.58 12.99
N LEU A 172 0.33 -5.19 14.08
CA LEU A 172 1.57 -4.80 14.74
C LEU A 172 2.72 -5.58 14.11
N GLY A 173 3.55 -4.88 13.33
CA GLY A 173 4.64 -5.45 12.54
C GLY A 173 6.03 -5.22 13.11
N ASP A 174 6.14 -4.83 14.38
CA ASP A 174 7.41 -4.53 15.04
C ASP A 174 8.31 -5.77 15.15
N ASP A 175 9.62 -5.58 15.25
CA ASP A 175 10.61 -6.65 15.40
C ASP A 175 10.35 -7.53 16.64
N MET A 176 10.93 -8.74 16.60
CA MET A 176 10.84 -9.69 17.70
C MET A 176 11.50 -9.11 18.96
N GLY A 177 10.84 -9.23 20.12
CA GLY A 177 11.34 -8.72 21.40
C GLY A 177 10.97 -7.28 21.74
N LEU A 178 10.39 -6.49 20.83
CA LEU A 178 9.99 -5.09 21.09
C LEU A 178 8.69 -4.93 21.91
N GLY A 179 8.08 -6.03 22.36
CA GLY A 179 6.90 -5.99 23.23
C GLY A 179 5.57 -5.79 22.50
N LYS A 180 5.32 -6.52 21.41
CA LYS A 180 4.01 -6.52 20.72
C LYS A 180 2.86 -6.95 21.64
N THR A 181 3.11 -7.87 22.58
CA THR A 181 2.11 -8.33 23.55
C THR A 181 1.61 -7.19 24.44
N ILE A 182 2.51 -6.38 25.02
CA ILE A 182 2.11 -5.24 25.86
C ILE A 182 1.40 -4.16 25.01
N GLN A 183 1.83 -3.92 23.77
CA GLN A 183 1.13 -3.02 22.85
C GLN A 183 -0.30 -3.49 22.56
N ALA A 184 -0.48 -4.78 22.22
CA ALA A 184 -1.77 -5.36 21.93
C ALA A 184 -2.71 -5.29 23.14
N LEU A 185 -2.21 -5.61 24.35
CA LEU A 185 -2.95 -5.45 25.59
C LEU A 185 -3.26 -3.98 25.90
N GLY A 186 -2.38 -3.04 25.57
CA GLY A 186 -2.61 -1.60 25.70
C GLY A 186 -3.75 -1.11 24.82
N ILE A 187 -3.83 -1.62 23.58
CA ILE A 187 -4.94 -1.33 22.66
C ILE A 187 -6.23 -1.95 23.22
N ALA A 188 -6.20 -3.22 23.63
CA ALA A 188 -7.38 -3.90 24.17
C ALA A 188 -7.89 -3.26 25.47
N PHE A 189 -6.99 -2.79 26.33
CA PHE A 189 -7.33 -2.11 27.59
C PHE A 189 -8.05 -0.78 27.34
N TYR A 190 -7.69 -0.04 26.30
CA TYR A 190 -8.42 1.18 25.92
C TYR A 190 -9.89 0.86 25.61
N TYR A 191 -10.15 -0.27 24.96
CA TYR A 191 -11.50 -0.75 24.61
C TYR A 191 -12.11 -1.66 25.69
N LYS A 192 -11.71 -1.55 26.96
CA LYS A 192 -12.21 -2.40 28.06
C LYS A 192 -13.73 -2.37 28.25
N LEU A 193 -14.39 -1.29 27.84
CA LEU A 193 -15.86 -1.17 27.86
C LEU A 193 -16.55 -2.03 26.80
N GLU A 194 -15.85 -2.40 25.72
CA GLU A 194 -16.35 -3.22 24.62
C GLU A 194 -16.09 -4.72 24.83
N TRP A 195 -15.46 -5.12 25.94
CA TRP A 195 -15.16 -6.52 26.21
C TRP A 195 -16.46 -7.33 26.39
N PRO A 196 -16.51 -8.58 25.87
CA PRO A 196 -15.45 -9.59 26.07
C PRO A 196 -14.20 -9.48 25.18
N LEU A 197 -13.04 -9.86 25.73
CA LEU A 197 -11.75 -9.94 25.05
C LEU A 197 -11.42 -11.40 24.69
N LEU A 198 -11.13 -11.66 23.42
CA LEU A 198 -10.59 -12.94 22.94
C LEU A 198 -9.14 -12.79 22.48
N VAL A 199 -8.27 -13.66 22.97
CA VAL A 199 -6.90 -13.82 22.48
C VAL A 199 -6.77 -15.17 21.79
N ILE A 200 -6.33 -15.16 20.53
CA ILE A 200 -6.04 -16.36 19.75
C ILE A 200 -4.54 -16.42 19.52
N ALA A 201 -3.87 -17.49 19.96
CA ALA A 201 -2.42 -17.62 19.89
C ALA A 201 -2.00 -19.09 19.67
N PRO A 202 -0.72 -19.39 19.35
CA PRO A 202 -0.20 -20.75 19.37
C PRO A 202 -0.35 -21.40 20.75
N ALA A 203 -0.56 -22.72 20.79
CA ALA A 203 -0.81 -23.45 22.05
C ALA A 203 0.30 -23.28 23.10
N SER A 204 1.55 -23.12 22.65
CA SER A 204 2.72 -22.89 23.50
C SER A 204 2.76 -21.48 24.14
N LEU A 205 1.97 -20.53 23.64
CA LEU A 205 1.96 -19.15 24.11
C LEU A 205 0.75 -18.80 24.98
N LEU A 206 -0.22 -19.71 25.16
CA LEU A 206 -1.45 -19.40 25.91
C LEU A 206 -1.17 -19.01 27.36
N ASP A 207 -0.29 -19.75 28.03
CA ASP A 207 0.08 -19.47 29.42
C ASP A 207 0.90 -18.16 29.53
N ASN A 208 1.72 -17.85 28.51
CA ASN A 208 2.43 -16.57 28.44
C ASN A 208 1.46 -15.39 28.29
N TRP A 209 0.41 -15.54 27.48
CA TRP A 209 -0.66 -14.54 27.36
C TRP A 209 -1.43 -14.37 28.67
N ALA A 210 -1.77 -15.46 29.36
CA ALA A 210 -2.42 -15.40 30.67
C ALA A 210 -1.55 -14.68 31.71
N ALA A 211 -0.25 -15.00 31.76
CA ALA A 211 0.70 -14.34 32.64
C ALA A 211 0.84 -12.83 32.32
N ALA A 212 0.91 -12.47 31.04
CA ALA A 212 0.98 -11.07 30.62
C ALA A 212 -0.29 -10.28 31.00
N ILE A 213 -1.48 -10.87 30.81
CA ILE A 213 -2.74 -10.25 31.24
C ILE A 213 -2.74 -10.02 32.75
N LYS A 214 -2.30 -11.01 33.55
CA LYS A 214 -2.18 -10.87 34.99
C LYS A 214 -1.18 -9.79 35.40
N GLN A 215 -0.02 -9.75 34.76
CA GLN A 215 1.07 -8.82 35.06
C GLN A 215 0.75 -7.36 34.69
N PHE A 216 0.15 -7.14 33.51
CA PHE A 216 -0.04 -5.80 32.96
C PHE A 216 -1.41 -5.21 33.26
N LEU A 217 -2.44 -6.04 33.39
CA LEU A 217 -3.82 -5.58 33.62
C LEU A 217 -4.33 -5.89 35.03
N SER A 218 -3.60 -6.71 35.82
CA SER A 218 -4.03 -7.17 37.14
C SER A 218 -5.38 -7.91 37.11
N LEU A 219 -5.69 -8.57 36.00
CA LEU A 219 -6.94 -9.32 35.76
C LEU A 219 -6.65 -10.81 35.55
N ASP A 220 -7.66 -11.64 35.82
CA ASP A 220 -7.62 -13.06 35.51
C ASP A 220 -8.20 -13.33 34.12
N SER A 221 -7.68 -14.37 33.47
CA SER A 221 -8.07 -14.81 32.14
C SER A 221 -8.27 -16.31 32.09
N ARG A 222 -9.18 -16.78 31.23
CA ARG A 222 -9.47 -18.21 31.05
C ARG A 222 -8.84 -18.75 29.78
N VAL A 223 -8.03 -19.80 29.94
CA VAL A 223 -7.55 -20.60 28.79
C VAL A 223 -8.61 -21.64 28.43
N ILE A 224 -9.12 -21.58 27.21
CA ILE A 224 -10.17 -22.47 26.71
C ILE A 224 -9.56 -23.79 26.24
N ARG A 225 -9.90 -24.88 26.93
CA ARG A 225 -9.49 -26.26 26.60
C ARG A 225 -10.70 -27.15 26.32
N CYS A 226 -11.88 -26.77 26.76
CA CYS A 226 -13.12 -27.50 26.53
C CYS A 226 -14.33 -26.56 26.45
N ARG A 227 -15.51 -27.11 26.12
CA ARG A 227 -16.74 -26.32 25.91
C ARG A 227 -17.22 -25.58 27.16
N THR A 228 -16.87 -26.06 28.36
CA THR A 228 -17.27 -25.45 29.62
C THR A 228 -16.40 -24.26 30.03
N ASP A 229 -15.28 -24.02 29.33
CA ASP A 229 -14.37 -22.91 29.64
C ASP A 229 -14.82 -21.58 28.99
N PHE A 230 -15.89 -21.58 28.18
CA PHE A 230 -16.40 -20.36 27.55
C PHE A 230 -17.27 -19.55 28.52
N GLY A 231 -17.31 -18.23 28.32
CA GLY A 231 -18.20 -17.31 29.06
C GLY A 231 -17.47 -16.30 29.95
N ASP A 232 -16.16 -16.49 30.17
CA ASP A 232 -15.35 -15.54 30.93
C ASP A 232 -15.06 -14.27 30.10
N LYS A 233 -14.97 -13.12 30.79
CA LYS A 233 -14.76 -11.80 30.18
C LYS A 233 -13.47 -11.69 29.36
N ILE A 234 -12.44 -12.45 29.73
CA ILE A 234 -11.18 -12.56 29.01
C ILE A 234 -10.92 -14.04 28.73
N SER A 235 -10.90 -14.39 27.44
CA SER A 235 -10.74 -15.75 26.96
C SER A 235 -9.48 -15.87 26.10
N ILE A 236 -8.73 -16.94 26.26
CA ILE A 236 -7.51 -17.25 25.50
C ILE A 236 -7.69 -18.63 24.88
N ILE A 237 -7.47 -18.77 23.57
CA ILE A 237 -7.71 -20.01 22.84
C ILE A 237 -6.61 -20.28 21.81
N SER A 238 -6.28 -21.55 21.59
CA SER A 238 -5.36 -21.90 20.50
C SER A 238 -6.05 -21.88 19.14
N PHE A 239 -5.26 -21.74 18.07
CA PHE A 239 -5.77 -21.85 16.69
C PHE A 239 -6.57 -23.13 16.43
N ASP A 240 -6.06 -24.27 16.89
CA ASP A 240 -6.72 -25.58 16.70
C ASP A 240 -8.07 -25.63 17.43
N MET A 241 -8.10 -25.14 18.66
CA MET A 241 -9.31 -25.14 19.49
C MET A 241 -10.34 -24.13 18.99
N CYS A 242 -9.89 -22.97 18.51
CA CYS A 242 -10.75 -21.97 17.87
C CYS A 242 -11.40 -22.55 16.61
N SER A 243 -10.64 -23.29 15.80
CA SER A 243 -11.18 -23.96 14.60
C SER A 243 -12.18 -25.06 14.96
N LYS A 244 -11.87 -25.86 15.98
CA LYS A 244 -12.74 -26.94 16.47
C LYS A 244 -14.06 -26.43 17.06
N PHE A 245 -14.04 -25.29 17.73
CA PHE A 245 -15.19 -24.71 18.41
C PHE A 245 -15.69 -23.42 17.76
N ILE A 246 -15.45 -23.26 16.45
CA ILE A 246 -15.76 -22.03 15.72
C ILE A 246 -17.23 -21.61 15.83
N GLU A 247 -18.15 -22.57 15.81
CA GLU A 247 -19.58 -22.30 15.95
C GLU A 247 -19.90 -21.69 17.31
N ILE A 248 -19.26 -22.17 18.38
CA ILE A 248 -19.41 -21.61 19.73
C ILE A 248 -18.77 -20.23 19.78
N VAL A 249 -17.53 -20.08 19.27
CA VAL A 249 -16.83 -18.78 19.25
C VAL A 249 -17.68 -17.70 18.57
N LYS A 250 -18.35 -18.02 17.46
CA LYS A 250 -19.25 -17.10 16.74
C LYS A 250 -20.51 -16.72 17.50
N THR A 251 -20.97 -17.53 18.46
CA THR A 251 -22.12 -17.17 19.30
C THR A 251 -21.81 -16.10 20.34
N PHE A 252 -20.52 -15.90 20.67
CA PHE A 252 -20.08 -14.87 21.58
C PHE A 252 -19.77 -13.58 20.83
N ASP A 253 -20.28 -12.46 21.33
CA ASP A 253 -20.04 -11.13 20.78
C ASP A 253 -18.77 -10.51 21.37
N TYR A 254 -17.61 -10.98 20.89
CA TYR A 254 -16.32 -10.43 21.31
C TYR A 254 -16.09 -9.05 20.69
N GLY A 255 -16.14 -7.98 21.49
CA GLY A 255 -15.86 -6.63 21.00
C GLY A 255 -14.37 -6.37 20.75
N VAL A 256 -13.47 -7.16 21.36
CA VAL A 256 -12.03 -7.09 21.10
C VAL A 256 -11.45 -8.47 20.85
N ILE A 257 -10.72 -8.62 19.73
CA ILE A 257 -10.04 -9.85 19.36
C ILE A 257 -8.57 -9.53 19.06
N ILE A 258 -7.67 -10.26 19.71
CA ILE A 258 -6.23 -10.26 19.43
C ILE A 258 -5.89 -11.60 18.78
N VAL A 259 -5.10 -11.55 17.70
CA VAL A 259 -4.58 -12.75 17.02
C VAL A 259 -3.06 -12.61 16.95
N ASP A 260 -2.36 -13.59 17.52
CA ASP A 260 -0.90 -13.71 17.57
C ASP A 260 -0.42 -14.88 16.71
#